data_AF-A0AA43H163-F1
#
_entry.id   AF-A0AA43H163-F1
#
_cell.length_a   1.000
_cell.length_b   1.000
_cell.length_c   1.000
_cell.angle_alpha   90.00
_cell.angle_beta   90.00
_cell.angle_gamma   90.00
#
_symmetry.space_group_name_H-M   'P 1'
#
loop_
_entity.id
_entity.type
_entity.pdbx_description
1 polymer ?
#
loop_
_entity_poly.entity_id
_entity_poly.type
_entity_poly.pdbx_seq_one_letter_code
_entity_poly.pdbx_strand_id
1 'polypeptide(L)'
;MLKFLKQIGDYAKEAVQAGRYIGQGLAVTFDHMQRRPVTVQYPYEKLIPGERFRGRIHFEFDKCIACEVCVRVCPINLPVVDWEFEKASKKKKLKHYSIDFGVCIFCGNCVEYCPTNCLSMTEEYEISTYDRHELNYDNVALGRLPYKVTNDPMVTPLRELAYLPKGVMEPHDLPADAPRAGSRPEELLQQTEKTSS
;
A
#
# COMPACT_ATOMS: atom_id res chain seq x y z
N MET A 1 -61.32 -29.64 -19.22
CA MET A 1 -60.37 -29.51 -20.36
C MET A 1 -59.79 -28.10 -20.50
N LEU A 2 -60.62 -27.04 -20.59
CA LEU A 2 -60.17 -25.64 -20.74
C LEU A 2 -59.27 -25.12 -19.60
N LYS A 3 -59.48 -25.52 -18.33
CA LYS A 3 -58.64 -25.10 -17.19
C LYS A 3 -57.22 -25.67 -17.25
N PHE A 4 -57.08 -26.91 -17.71
CA PHE A 4 -55.79 -27.60 -17.83
C PHE A 4 -54.93 -27.00 -18.94
N LEU A 5 -55.54 -26.65 -20.08
CA LEU A 5 -54.85 -25.96 -21.18
C LEU A 5 -54.35 -24.56 -20.77
N LYS A 6 -55.10 -23.82 -19.94
CA LYS A 6 -54.63 -22.54 -19.39
C LYS A 6 -53.42 -22.72 -18.48
N GLN A 7 -53.43 -23.72 -17.60
CA GLN A 7 -52.32 -24.00 -16.69
C GLN A 7 -51.02 -24.35 -17.41
N ILE A 8 -51.09 -25.14 -18.50
CA ILE A 8 -49.93 -25.43 -19.35
C ILE A 8 -49.44 -24.17 -20.06
N GLY A 9 -50.36 -23.35 -20.57
CA GLY A 9 -50.02 -22.08 -21.22
C GLY A 9 -49.33 -21.09 -20.28
N ASP A 10 -49.75 -21.02 -19.02
CA ASP A 10 -49.14 -20.14 -18.02
C ASP A 10 -47.76 -20.66 -17.57
N TYR A 11 -47.60 -21.98 -17.38
CA TYR A 11 -46.27 -22.59 -17.13
C TYR A 11 -45.28 -22.34 -18.29
N ALA A 12 -45.73 -22.44 -19.54
CA ALA A 12 -44.89 -22.14 -20.69
C ALA A 12 -44.46 -20.66 -20.74
N LYS A 13 -45.33 -19.73 -20.34
CA LYS A 13 -44.98 -18.30 -20.24
C LYS A 13 -43.92 -18.06 -19.16
N GLU A 14 -44.07 -18.68 -17.99
CA GLU A 14 -43.10 -18.59 -16.89
C GLU A 14 -41.73 -19.15 -17.32
N ALA A 15 -41.70 -20.29 -18.00
CA ALA A 15 -40.47 -20.88 -18.52
C ALA A 15 -39.78 -19.98 -19.56
N VAL A 16 -40.53 -19.38 -20.48
CA VAL A 16 -39.98 -18.42 -21.46
C VAL A 16 -39.47 -17.15 -20.77
N GLN A 17 -40.17 -16.67 -19.74
CA GLN A 17 -39.73 -15.53 -18.95
C GLN A 17 -38.42 -15.83 -18.20
N ALA A 18 -38.30 -17.00 -17.58
CA ALA A 18 -37.06 -17.46 -16.95
C ALA A 18 -35.92 -17.57 -17.97
N GLY A 19 -36.17 -18.16 -19.15
CA GLY A 19 -35.20 -18.22 -20.24
C GLY A 19 -34.73 -16.85 -20.71
N ARG A 20 -35.63 -15.86 -20.78
CA ARG A 20 -35.27 -14.45 -21.09
C ARG A 20 -34.37 -13.84 -20.03
N TYR A 21 -34.63 -14.07 -18.74
CA TYR A 21 -33.77 -13.56 -17.67
C TYR A 21 -32.38 -14.20 -17.67
N ILE A 22 -32.30 -15.50 -17.94
CA ILE A 22 -31.02 -16.19 -18.11
C ILE A 22 -30.27 -15.61 -19.32
N GLY A 23 -30.94 -15.40 -20.45
CA GLY A 23 -30.35 -14.78 -21.64
C GLY A 23 -29.85 -13.36 -21.39
N GLN A 24 -30.61 -12.55 -20.64
CA GLN A 24 -30.19 -11.21 -20.22
C GLN A 24 -28.95 -11.25 -19.32
N GLY A 25 -28.90 -12.16 -18.34
CA GLY A 25 -27.73 -12.35 -17.49
C GLY A 25 -26.50 -12.79 -18.28
N LEU A 26 -26.66 -13.75 -19.20
CA LEU A 26 -25.58 -14.24 -20.05
C LEU A 26 -25.06 -13.12 -20.98
N ALA A 27 -25.94 -12.31 -21.56
CA ALA A 27 -25.53 -11.17 -22.38
C ALA A 27 -24.64 -10.18 -21.61
N VAL A 28 -24.96 -9.92 -20.34
CA VAL A 28 -24.10 -9.09 -19.46
C VAL A 28 -22.73 -9.74 -19.25
N THR A 29 -22.65 -11.07 -19.07
CA THR A 29 -21.36 -11.74 -18.93
C THR A 29 -20.51 -11.66 -20.21
N PHE A 30 -21.11 -11.78 -21.39
CA PHE A 30 -20.41 -11.60 -22.67
C PHE A 30 -19.91 -10.16 -22.85
N ASP A 31 -20.70 -9.16 -22.44
CA ASP A 31 -20.28 -7.75 -22.43
C ASP A 31 -19.06 -7.51 -21.50
N HIS A 32 -18.96 -8.22 -20.37
CA HIS A 32 -17.77 -8.15 -19.50
C HIS A 32 -16.52 -8.75 -20.13
N MET A 33 -16.63 -9.76 -20.99
CA MET A 33 -15.46 -10.34 -21.66
C MET A 33 -14.82 -9.42 -22.70
N GLN A 34 -15.55 -8.42 -23.19
CA GLN A 34 -15.00 -7.42 -24.12
C GLN A 34 -14.19 -6.32 -23.40
N ARG A 35 -14.33 -6.19 -22.08
CA ARG A 35 -13.57 -5.20 -21.30
C ARG A 35 -12.12 -5.64 -21.12
N ARG A 36 -11.19 -4.68 -21.12
CA ARG A 36 -9.79 -4.93 -20.80
C ARG A 36 -9.67 -5.38 -19.33
N PRO A 37 -8.82 -6.37 -19.00
CA PRO A 37 -8.63 -6.80 -17.62
C PRO A 37 -7.95 -5.70 -16.80
N VAL A 38 -8.56 -5.33 -15.68
CA VAL A 38 -8.03 -4.35 -14.70
C VAL A 38 -6.94 -4.95 -13.79
N THR A 39 -6.56 -6.21 -14.01
CA THR A 39 -5.59 -6.94 -13.18
C THR A 39 -4.21 -6.29 -13.21
N VAL A 40 -3.48 -6.45 -12.10
CA VAL A 40 -2.04 -6.14 -12.00
C VAL A 40 -1.29 -7.46 -11.99
N GLN A 41 -0.41 -7.69 -12.97
CA GLN A 41 0.29 -8.96 -13.13
C GLN A 41 1.54 -9.08 -12.22
N TYR A 42 1.31 -9.22 -10.91
CA TYR A 42 2.41 -9.53 -9.98
C TYR A 42 3.04 -10.89 -10.33
N PRO A 43 4.39 -11.04 -10.39
CA PRO A 43 5.43 -10.14 -9.88
C PRO A 43 6.04 -9.14 -10.89
N TYR A 44 5.72 -9.26 -12.18
CA TYR A 44 6.33 -8.46 -13.25
C TYR A 44 5.72 -7.07 -13.38
N GLU A 45 4.46 -6.90 -13.00
CA GLU A 45 3.81 -5.61 -12.83
C GLU A 45 3.56 -5.39 -11.35
N LYS A 46 4.16 -4.33 -10.79
CA LYS A 46 4.00 -3.96 -9.38
C LYS A 46 3.36 -2.59 -9.27
N LEU A 47 2.47 -2.43 -8.29
CA LEU A 47 1.85 -1.16 -7.98
C LEU A 47 2.80 -0.33 -7.12
N ILE A 48 3.00 0.93 -7.48
CA ILE A 48 3.76 1.88 -6.67
C ILE A 48 2.91 2.24 -5.45
N PRO A 49 3.37 1.96 -4.22
CA PRO A 49 2.63 2.33 -3.03
C PRO A 49 2.45 3.85 -2.91
N GLY A 50 1.38 4.27 -2.24
CA GLY A 50 1.18 5.69 -1.98
C GLY A 50 2.26 6.32 -1.10
N GLU A 51 2.35 7.65 -1.16
CA GLU A 51 3.38 8.43 -0.45
C GLU A 51 3.33 8.29 1.08
N ARG A 52 2.17 7.90 1.63
CA ARG A 52 1.93 7.66 3.06
C ARG A 52 1.74 6.18 3.37
N PHE A 53 2.12 5.31 2.44
CA PHE A 53 2.07 3.87 2.67
C PHE A 53 2.93 3.50 3.89
N ARG A 54 2.45 2.51 4.64
CA ARG A 54 3.04 2.05 5.89
C ARG A 54 3.63 0.66 5.68
N GLY A 55 4.84 0.59 5.12
CA GLY A 55 5.61 -0.64 4.98
C GLY A 55 6.55 -0.90 6.15
N ARG A 56 7.68 -1.59 5.88
CA ARG A 56 8.73 -1.85 6.87
C ARG A 56 9.22 -0.55 7.50
N ILE A 57 9.56 -0.59 8.79
CA ILE A 57 10.17 0.53 9.50
C ILE A 57 11.67 0.59 9.20
N HIS A 58 12.18 1.78 8.87
CA HIS A 58 13.59 2.09 8.77
C HIS A 58 14.07 2.77 10.05
N PHE A 59 15.31 2.48 10.45
CA PHE A 59 15.92 2.97 11.68
C PHE A 59 17.31 3.53 11.44
N GLU A 60 17.56 4.74 11.94
CA GLU A 60 18.87 5.36 11.99
C GLU A 60 19.47 5.30 13.40
N PHE A 61 20.54 4.53 13.55
CA PHE A 61 21.21 4.31 14.84
C PHE A 61 21.75 5.62 15.43
N ASP A 62 22.39 6.45 14.61
CA ASP A 62 23.07 7.68 15.06
C ASP A 62 22.12 8.77 15.56
N LYS A 63 20.85 8.74 15.13
CA LYS A 63 19.83 9.72 15.55
C LYS A 63 19.05 9.30 16.80
N CYS A 64 19.21 8.06 17.27
CA CYS A 64 18.43 7.56 18.40
C CYS A 64 19.00 8.04 19.74
N ILE A 65 18.13 8.56 20.61
CA ILE A 65 18.49 9.08 21.94
C ILE A 65 17.99 8.20 23.10
N ALA A 66 17.55 6.97 22.82
CA ALA A 66 17.01 6.03 23.82
C ALA A 66 15.92 6.64 24.75
N CYS A 67 14.96 7.36 24.15
CA CYS A 67 13.87 8.02 24.87
C CYS A 67 12.69 7.10 25.23
N GLU A 68 12.68 5.87 24.68
CA GLU A 68 11.63 4.84 24.87
C GLU A 68 10.19 5.32 24.54
N VAL A 69 10.05 6.41 23.79
CA VAL A 69 8.74 6.88 23.34
C VAL A 69 8.12 5.85 22.40
N CYS A 70 8.91 5.28 21.49
CA CYS A 70 8.47 4.25 20.56
C CYS A 70 7.86 3.01 21.24
N VAL A 71 8.37 2.64 22.43
CA VAL A 71 7.82 1.55 23.24
C VAL A 71 6.49 1.96 23.85
N ARG A 72 6.44 3.13 24.50
CA ARG A 72 5.25 3.64 25.21
C ARG A 72 4.05 3.93 24.31
N VAL A 73 4.29 4.33 23.06
CA VAL A 73 3.23 4.61 22.08
C VAL A 73 2.83 3.39 21.25
N CYS A 74 3.62 2.32 21.30
CA CYS A 74 3.29 1.08 20.63
C CYS A 74 2.12 0.41 21.39
N PRO A 75 1.05 -0.04 20.71
CA PRO A 75 -0.11 -0.67 21.37
C PRO A 75 0.24 -1.89 22.24
N ILE A 76 1.37 -2.54 21.94
CA ILE A 76 1.83 -3.77 22.60
C ILE A 76 3.26 -3.64 23.15
N ASN A 77 3.82 -2.43 23.20
CA ASN A 77 5.19 -2.17 23.69
C ASN A 77 6.27 -3.00 22.96
N LEU A 78 6.17 -3.13 21.64
CA LEU A 78 6.95 -4.07 20.83
C LEU A 78 8.46 -3.75 20.69
N PRO A 79 8.88 -2.51 20.36
CA PRO A 79 10.29 -2.26 20.07
C PRO A 79 11.17 -2.53 21.28
N VAL A 80 12.24 -3.31 21.09
CA VAL A 80 13.20 -3.59 22.15
C VAL A 80 14.27 -2.51 22.11
N VAL A 81 14.39 -1.73 23.18
CA VAL A 81 15.37 -0.66 23.31
C VAL A 81 16.34 -1.02 24.44
N ASP A 82 17.55 -1.42 24.10
CA ASP A 82 18.60 -1.68 25.08
C ASP A 82 19.60 -0.53 25.09
N TRP A 83 19.82 0.06 26.27
CA TRP A 83 20.67 1.22 26.46
C TRP A 83 21.38 1.17 27.79
N GLU A 84 22.57 1.78 27.84
CA GLU A 84 23.32 1.98 29.07
C GLU A 84 23.43 3.45 29.43
N PHE A 85 23.42 3.72 30.73
CA PHE A 85 23.65 5.07 31.23
C PHE A 85 25.15 5.32 31.37
N GLU A 86 25.69 6.15 30.49
CA GLU A 86 27.09 6.55 30.56
C GLU A 86 27.25 7.68 31.58
N LYS A 87 27.75 7.33 32.78
CA LYS A 87 27.88 8.27 33.91
C LYS A 87 28.77 9.48 33.59
N ALA A 88 29.78 9.29 32.75
CA ALA A 88 30.73 10.35 32.38
C ALA A 88 30.08 11.44 31.52
N SER A 89 29.27 11.04 30.53
CA SER A 89 28.59 11.97 29.61
C SER A 89 27.18 12.37 30.08
N LYS A 90 26.66 11.71 31.12
CA LYS A 90 25.26 11.79 31.59
C LYS A 90 24.24 11.55 30.46
N LYS A 91 24.63 10.79 29.44
CA LYS A 91 23.79 10.43 28.30
C LYS A 91 23.44 8.95 28.34
N LYS A 92 22.24 8.63 27.84
CA LYS A 92 21.89 7.25 27.53
C LYS A 92 22.55 6.90 26.20
N LYS A 93 23.34 5.83 26.19
CA LYS A 93 23.97 5.28 24.99
C LYS A 93 23.18 4.05 24.57
N LEU A 94 22.60 4.10 23.37
CA LEU A 94 21.91 2.95 22.79
C LEU A 94 22.92 1.84 22.49
N LYS A 95 22.60 0.61 22.86
CA LYS A 95 23.37 -0.59 22.54
C LYS A 95 22.76 -1.37 21.40
N HIS A 96 21.47 -1.67 21.53
CA HIS A 96 20.75 -2.52 20.61
C HIS A 96 19.31 -2.02 20.47
N TYR A 97 18.77 -2.17 19.27
CA TYR A 97 17.41 -1.78 18.95
C TYR A 97 16.84 -2.79 17.97
N SER A 98 15.74 -3.44 18.31
CA SER A 98 15.11 -4.41 17.41
C SER A 98 13.60 -4.25 17.35
N ILE A 99 13.02 -4.68 16.24
CA ILE A 99 11.58 -4.76 16.04
C ILE A 99 11.27 -6.11 15.40
N ASP A 100 10.34 -6.84 16.01
CA ASP A 100 9.81 -8.08 15.44
C ASP A 100 8.65 -7.76 14.48
N PHE A 101 8.90 -7.86 13.18
CA PHE A 101 7.88 -7.61 12.16
C PHE A 101 6.81 -8.69 12.08
N GLY A 102 7.02 -9.87 12.67
CA GLY A 102 5.97 -10.89 12.81
C GLY A 102 4.88 -10.49 13.82
N VAL A 103 5.18 -9.54 14.71
CA VAL A 103 4.25 -9.03 15.73
C VAL A 103 3.79 -7.59 15.43
N CYS A 104 4.57 -6.85 14.64
CA CYS A 104 4.26 -5.47 14.26
C CYS A 104 2.96 -5.36 13.45
N ILE A 105 2.10 -4.40 13.82
CA ILE A 105 0.83 -4.13 13.12
C ILE A 105 0.91 -2.94 12.14
N PHE A 106 2.11 -2.42 11.88
CA PHE A 106 2.36 -1.29 10.96
C PHE A 106 1.52 -0.02 11.21
N CYS A 107 1.11 0.20 12.47
CA CYS A 107 0.29 1.35 12.85
C CYS A 107 1.02 2.69 12.71
N GLY A 108 2.35 2.74 12.64
CA GLY A 108 3.14 3.98 12.44
C GLY A 108 3.26 4.94 13.63
N ASN A 109 2.68 4.64 14.80
CA ASN A 109 2.78 5.50 15.99
C ASN A 109 4.23 5.78 16.41
N CYS A 110 5.10 4.78 16.31
CA CYS A 110 6.51 4.92 16.69
C CYS A 110 7.27 5.91 15.79
N VAL A 111 6.86 6.06 14.52
CA VAL A 111 7.41 7.04 13.58
C VAL A 111 6.87 8.44 13.89
N GLU A 112 5.56 8.55 14.11
CA GLU A 112 4.89 9.85 14.34
C GLU A 112 5.34 10.55 15.62
N TYR A 113 5.53 9.80 16.71
CA TYR A 113 5.96 10.37 18.00
C TYR A 113 7.48 10.39 18.19
N CYS A 114 8.27 10.03 17.18
CA CYS A 114 9.72 10.06 17.29
C CYS A 114 10.24 11.51 17.28
N PRO A 115 10.89 12.00 18.36
CA PRO A 115 11.32 13.40 18.42
C PRO A 115 12.51 13.72 17.51
N THR A 116 13.30 12.71 17.14
CA THR A 116 14.52 12.88 16.33
C THR A 116 14.35 12.42 14.88
N ASN A 117 13.14 11.98 14.49
CA ASN A 117 12.88 11.38 13.18
C ASN A 117 13.87 10.26 12.83
N CYS A 118 14.29 9.47 13.82
CA CYS A 118 15.20 8.32 13.59
C CYS A 118 14.46 7.08 13.06
N LEU A 119 13.14 7.03 13.22
CA LEU A 119 12.28 5.99 12.68
C LEU A 119 11.50 6.58 11.51
N SER A 120 11.41 5.84 10.41
CA SER A 120 10.62 6.23 9.24
C SER A 120 9.92 5.02 8.62
N MET A 121 8.82 5.27 7.89
CA MET A 121 8.14 4.22 7.14
C MET A 121 8.77 4.08 5.76
N THR A 122 8.93 2.85 5.30
CA THR A 122 9.41 2.54 3.95
C THR A 122 8.27 2.06 3.05
N GLU A 123 8.54 1.98 1.75
CA GLU A 123 7.63 1.43 0.74
C GLU A 123 7.69 -0.11 0.63
N GLU A 124 8.53 -0.77 1.43
CA GLU A 124 8.70 -2.22 1.36
C GLU A 124 7.53 -2.95 2.02
N TYR A 125 6.81 -3.75 1.23
CA TYR A 125 5.76 -4.66 1.68
C TYR A 125 6.14 -6.15 1.49
N GLU A 126 7.23 -6.44 0.76
CA GLU A 126 7.67 -7.80 0.41
C GLU A 126 8.63 -8.36 1.47
N ILE A 127 8.17 -8.54 2.72
CA ILE A 127 8.99 -8.98 3.86
C ILE A 127 8.68 -10.40 4.35
N SER A 128 8.36 -11.33 3.45
CA SER A 128 8.07 -12.73 3.82
C SER A 128 9.34 -13.56 4.05
N THR A 129 9.29 -14.45 5.03
CA THR A 129 10.37 -15.37 5.39
C THR A 129 9.83 -16.79 5.64
N TYR A 130 10.72 -17.79 5.66
CA TYR A 130 10.34 -19.17 5.97
C TYR A 130 10.29 -19.45 7.48
N ASP A 131 11.13 -18.76 8.26
CA ASP A 131 11.13 -18.81 9.72
C ASP A 131 10.71 -17.47 10.31
N ARG A 132 10.00 -17.53 11.43
CA ARG A 132 9.52 -16.35 12.16
C ARG A 132 10.65 -15.57 12.80
N HIS A 133 11.73 -16.25 13.22
CA HIS A 133 12.84 -15.60 13.90
C HIS A 133 13.65 -14.68 12.98
N GLU A 134 13.54 -14.88 11.66
CA GLU A 134 14.15 -14.01 10.65
C GLU A 134 13.45 -12.63 10.57
N LEU A 135 12.19 -12.52 11.02
CA LEU A 135 11.43 -11.26 11.03
C LEU A 135 11.80 -10.33 12.20
N ASN A 136 12.60 -10.81 13.16
CA ASN A 136 13.16 -9.98 14.21
C ASN A 136 14.37 -9.21 13.70
N TYR A 137 14.14 -7.99 13.23
CA TYR A 137 15.18 -7.19 12.60
C TYR A 137 15.95 -6.40 13.65
N ASP A 138 17.28 -6.54 13.62
CA ASP A 138 18.21 -5.73 14.41
C ASP A 138 18.37 -4.33 13.82
N ASN A 139 18.98 -3.42 14.58
CA ASN A 139 19.28 -2.03 14.22
C ASN A 139 19.98 -1.90 12.87
N VAL A 140 20.93 -2.78 12.57
CA VAL A 140 21.65 -2.80 11.29
C VAL A 140 20.73 -3.25 10.14
N ALA A 141 19.86 -4.23 10.38
CA ALA A 141 18.91 -4.71 9.37
C ALA A 141 17.82 -3.68 9.08
N LEU A 142 17.34 -2.98 10.11
CA LEU A 142 16.38 -1.88 9.99
C LEU A 142 16.95 -0.69 9.22
N GLY A 143 18.26 -0.42 9.36
CA GLY A 143 18.95 0.67 8.65
C GLY A 143 19.20 0.41 7.16
N ARG A 144 18.87 -0.79 6.65
CA ARG A 144 19.04 -1.11 5.23
C ARG A 144 18.15 -0.23 4.35
N LEU A 145 18.73 0.18 3.22
CA LEU A 145 18.04 0.93 2.19
C LEU A 145 16.83 0.14 1.69
N PRO A 146 15.66 0.80 1.54
CA PRO A 146 14.49 0.13 1.04
C PRO A 146 14.61 -0.19 -0.46
N TYR A 147 14.01 -1.31 -0.86
CA TYR A 147 13.73 -1.67 -2.23
C TYR A 147 12.72 -0.69 -2.81
N LYS A 148 13.12 -0.06 -3.92
CA LYS A 148 12.29 0.85 -4.69
C LYS A 148 11.76 0.16 -5.93
N VAL A 149 10.43 0.04 -6.03
CA VAL A 149 9.74 -0.68 -7.11
C VAL A 149 10.16 -0.16 -8.50
N THR A 150 10.41 1.14 -8.64
CA THR A 150 10.75 1.76 -9.93
C THR A 150 12.17 1.47 -10.41
N ASN A 151 13.04 0.95 -9.54
CA ASN A 151 14.45 0.75 -9.87
C ASN A 151 14.73 -0.69 -10.35
N ASP A 152 13.76 -1.60 -10.26
CA ASP A 152 13.92 -2.98 -10.70
C ASP A 152 13.74 -3.08 -12.24
N PRO A 153 14.77 -3.51 -12.99
CA PRO A 153 14.71 -3.62 -14.44
C PRO A 153 13.67 -4.63 -14.96
N MET A 154 13.25 -5.60 -14.13
CA MET A 154 12.30 -6.65 -14.52
C MET A 154 10.84 -6.25 -14.26
N VAL A 155 10.61 -5.13 -13.57
CA VAL A 155 9.29 -4.72 -13.11
C VAL A 155 8.78 -3.54 -13.93
N THR A 156 7.53 -3.63 -14.36
CA THR A 156 6.76 -2.52 -14.94
C THR A 156 5.95 -1.86 -13.81
N PRO A 157 6.33 -0.66 -13.33
CA PRO A 157 5.66 -0.04 -12.20
C PRO A 157 4.37 0.66 -12.64
N LEU A 158 3.26 0.34 -11.98
CA LEU A 158 1.95 0.95 -12.21
C LEU A 158 1.60 1.94 -11.10
N ARG A 159 0.90 3.02 -11.43
CA ARG A 159 0.44 4.03 -10.45
C ARG A 159 -0.93 3.65 -9.87
N GLU A 160 -1.17 3.96 -8.59
CA GLU A 160 -2.51 3.86 -8.00
C GLU A 160 -3.46 4.93 -8.55
N LEU A 161 -4.77 4.69 -8.43
CA LEU A 161 -5.84 5.57 -8.94
C LEU A 161 -5.68 7.03 -8.52
N ALA A 162 -5.31 7.29 -7.26
CA ALA A 162 -5.13 8.65 -6.73
C ALA A 162 -3.98 9.42 -7.41
N TYR A 163 -3.09 8.73 -8.12
CA TYR A 163 -1.93 9.32 -8.80
C TYR A 163 -2.08 9.32 -10.33
N LEU A 164 -3.23 8.92 -10.87
CA LEU A 164 -3.51 8.95 -12.31
C LEU A 164 -3.95 10.36 -12.78
N PRO A 165 -3.69 10.74 -14.04
CA PRO A 165 -4.22 11.97 -14.61
C PRO A 165 -5.74 12.06 -14.47
N LYS A 166 -6.27 13.28 -14.35
CA LYS A 166 -7.71 13.51 -14.22
C LYS A 166 -8.47 12.91 -15.40
N GLY A 167 -9.45 12.04 -15.11
CA GLY A 167 -10.30 11.38 -16.12
C GLY A 167 -9.76 10.04 -16.59
N VAL A 168 -8.55 9.65 -16.19
CA VAL A 168 -7.99 8.32 -16.45
C VAL A 168 -8.27 7.40 -15.26
N MET A 169 -8.87 6.25 -15.54
CA MET A 169 -9.20 5.24 -14.51
C MET A 169 -8.27 4.01 -14.57
N GLU A 170 -7.68 3.74 -15.73
CA GLU A 170 -6.80 2.59 -15.93
C GLU A 170 -5.33 3.05 -15.90
N PRO A 171 -4.47 2.42 -15.08
CA PRO A 171 -3.06 2.77 -15.01
C PRO A 171 -2.25 2.22 -16.19
N HIS A 172 -2.83 1.26 -16.90
CA HIS A 172 -2.22 0.60 -18.03
C HIS A 172 -2.14 1.51 -19.25
N ASP A 173 -1.13 1.30 -20.09
CA ASP A 173 -0.89 2.05 -21.33
C ASP A 173 -0.65 3.56 -21.12
N LEU A 174 -0.48 4.01 -19.87
CA LEU A 174 -0.02 5.36 -19.56
C LEU A 174 1.46 5.51 -19.89
N PRO A 175 1.85 6.53 -20.68
CA PRO A 175 3.25 6.77 -20.95
C PRO A 175 3.95 7.24 -19.67
N ALA A 176 5.24 6.92 -19.53
CA ALA A 176 5.98 7.13 -18.27
C ALA A 176 6.07 8.61 -17.86
N ASP A 177 6.05 9.50 -18.85
CA ASP A 177 6.07 10.96 -18.73
C ASP A 177 4.69 11.56 -18.43
N ALA A 178 3.62 10.77 -18.39
CA ALA A 178 2.28 11.25 -18.09
C ALA A 178 2.26 11.99 -16.74
N PRO A 179 1.61 13.16 -16.67
CA PRO A 179 1.52 13.93 -15.43
C PRO A 179 0.80 13.12 -14.35
N ARG A 180 1.23 13.28 -13.09
CA ARG A 180 0.52 12.71 -11.93
C ARG A 180 -0.80 13.47 -11.73
N ALA A 181 -1.74 12.88 -11.01
CA ALA A 181 -2.83 13.64 -10.42
C ALA A 181 -2.30 14.82 -9.58
N GLY A 182 -2.86 16.02 -9.81
CA GLY A 182 -2.41 17.25 -9.15
C GLY A 182 -1.24 17.93 -9.86
N SER A 183 -0.77 19.03 -9.27
CA SER A 183 0.36 19.81 -9.77
C SER A 183 1.52 19.74 -8.78
N ARG A 184 2.75 19.77 -9.29
CA ARG A 184 3.93 19.88 -8.42
C ARG A 184 3.88 21.19 -7.64
N PRO A 185 4.48 21.29 -6.45
CA PRO A 185 4.56 22.56 -5.72
C PRO A 185 5.12 23.70 -6.58
N GLU A 186 6.13 23.41 -7.41
CA GLU A 186 6.71 24.35 -8.37
C GLU A 186 5.70 24.83 -9.42
N GLU A 187 4.86 23.94 -9.95
CA GLU A 187 3.83 24.26 -10.94
C GLU A 187 2.70 25.09 -10.32
N LEU A 188 2.34 24.82 -9.05
CA LEU A 188 1.36 25.60 -8.30
C LEU A 188 1.86 27.02 -8.06
N LEU A 189 3.13 27.20 -7.70
CA LEU A 189 3.75 28.52 -7.53
C LEU A 189 3.69 29.32 -8.84
N GLN A 190 4.07 28.70 -9.97
CA GLN A 190 3.98 29.34 -11.29
C GLN A 190 2.54 29.69 -11.70
N GLN A 191 1.55 28.87 -11.33
CA GLN A 191 0.14 29.17 -11.57
C GLN A 191 -0.32 30.37 -10.74
N THR A 192 0.06 30.43 -9.45
CA THR A 192 -0.29 31.56 -8.58
C THR A 192 0.34 32.88 -9.05
N GLU A 193 1.60 32.85 -9.51
CA GLU A 193 2.28 34.02 -10.06
C GLU A 193 1.56 34.54 -11.32
N LYS A 194 1.17 33.66 -12.24
CA LYS A 194 0.42 34.01 -13.45
C LYS A 194 -0.98 34.56 -13.20
N THR A 195 -1.64 34.17 -12.11
CA THR A 195 -2.95 34.72 -11.73
C THR A 195 -2.89 36.05 -10.98
N SER A 196 -1.70 36.44 -10.51
CA SER A 196 -1.48 37.68 -9.75
C SER A 196 -1.09 38.88 -10.62
N SER A 197 -0.75 38.63 -11.89
CA SER A 197 -0.46 39.59 -12.95
C SER A 197 -1.64 39.75 -13.90
#